data_AF-A0A212UGP8-F1
#
_entry.id   AF-A0A212UGP8-F1
#
_cell.length_a   1.000
_cell.length_b   1.000
_cell.length_c   1.000
_cell.angle_alpha   90.00
_cell.angle_beta   90.00
_cell.angle_gamma   90.00
#
_symmetry.space_group_name_H-M   'P 1'
#
loop_
_entity.id
_entity.type
_entity.pdbx_description
1 polymer ?
#
loop_
_entity_poly.entity_id
_entity_poly.type
_entity_poly.pdbx_seq_one_letter_code
_entity_poly.pdbx_strand_id
1 'polypeptide(L)'
;MKPFLRPYLLFCLLTGFVLYALYTQFGPRIIHPFTAYTFAFFTVLTFLTYWATAKLVQANPENFLVAYFGSMVVRLLLSLTLVLVYLFAGGGREGDGQWAFLGSFFILYFLFAGFEVWAVLSNLRPFSKPGEITK
;
A
#
# COMPACT_ATOMS: atom_id res chain seq x y z
N MET A 1 14.05 -8.01 7.34
CA MET A 1 13.25 -8.38 6.14
C MET A 1 12.25 -9.51 6.41
N LYS A 2 12.67 -10.69 6.90
CA LYS A 2 11.76 -11.83 7.17
C LYS A 2 10.51 -11.52 8.02
N PRO A 3 10.55 -10.72 9.12
CA PRO A 3 9.36 -10.47 9.93
C PRO A 3 8.31 -9.59 9.23
N PHE A 4 8.70 -8.79 8.23
CA PHE A 4 7.78 -7.98 7.43
C PHE A 4 7.21 -8.76 6.23
N LEU A 5 8.05 -9.57 5.58
CA LEU A 5 7.67 -10.25 4.33
C LEU A 5 6.48 -11.21 4.54
N ARG A 6 6.45 -11.95 5.65
CA ARG A 6 5.36 -12.89 5.94
C ARG A 6 3.98 -12.21 6.09
N PRO A 7 3.78 -11.23 6.99
CA PRO A 7 2.50 -10.54 7.10
C PRO A 7 2.16 -9.75 5.84
N TYR A 8 3.15 -9.20 5.13
CA TYR A 8 2.94 -8.50 3.86
C TYR A 8 2.41 -9.43 2.76
N LEU A 9 3.03 -10.60 2.57
CA LEU A 9 2.56 -11.57 1.57
C LEU A 9 1.17 -12.12 1.93
N LEU A 10 0.90 -12.37 3.21
CA LEU A 10 -0.44 -12.78 3.67
C LEU A 10 -1.48 -11.70 3.39
N PHE A 11 -1.14 -10.43 3.66
CA PHE A 11 -2.00 -9.29 3.35
C PHE A 11 -2.28 -9.20 1.85
N CYS A 12 -1.24 -9.24 1.00
CA CYS A 12 -1.41 -9.25 -0.46
C CYS A 12 -2.25 -10.43 -0.95
N LEU A 13 -2.02 -11.63 -0.43
CA LEU A 13 -2.79 -12.82 -0.81
C LEU A 13 -4.26 -12.67 -0.42
N LEU A 14 -4.55 -12.23 0.80
CA LEU A 14 -5.91 -12.04 1.30
C LEU A 14 -6.64 -10.94 0.50
N THR A 15 -6.01 -9.79 0.31
CA THR A 15 -6.60 -8.70 -0.49
C THR A 15 -6.80 -9.11 -1.95
N GLY A 16 -5.82 -9.78 -2.56
CA GLY A 16 -5.93 -10.29 -3.93
C GLY A 16 -7.04 -11.35 -4.07
N PHE A 17 -7.17 -12.25 -3.09
CA PHE A 17 -8.24 -13.25 -3.05
C PHE A 17 -9.62 -12.59 -2.95
N VAL A 18 -9.79 -11.59 -2.07
CA VAL A 18 -11.05 -10.85 -1.93
C VAL A 18 -11.40 -10.12 -3.24
N LEU A 19 -10.43 -9.46 -3.88
CA LEU A 19 -10.64 -8.82 -5.17
C LEU A 19 -11.04 -9.81 -6.25
N TYR A 20 -10.36 -10.97 -6.32
CA TYR A 20 -10.69 -12.02 -7.27
C TYR A 20 -12.10 -12.56 -7.05
N ALA A 21 -12.46 -12.89 -5.80
CA ALA A 21 -13.78 -13.39 -5.45
C ALA A 21 -14.88 -12.37 -5.83
N LEU A 22 -14.70 -11.10 -5.48
CA LEU A 22 -15.63 -10.04 -5.84
C LEU A 22 -15.75 -9.85 -7.36
N TYR A 23 -14.63 -9.93 -8.10
CA TYR A 23 -14.65 -9.85 -9.56
C TYR A 23 -15.42 -11.02 -10.17
N THR A 24 -15.24 -12.24 -9.67
CA THR A 24 -15.95 -13.42 -10.17
C THR A 24 -17.46 -13.39 -9.87
N GLN A 25 -17.89 -12.78 -8.77
CA GLN A 25 -19.31 -12.73 -8.38
C GLN A 25 -20.07 -11.55 -9.00
N PHE A 26 -19.45 -10.38 -9.09
CA PHE A 26 -20.11 -9.14 -9.48
C PHE A 26 -19.64 -8.56 -10.82
N GLY A 27 -18.54 -9.11 -11.37
CA GLY A 27 -18.01 -8.74 -12.67
C GLY A 27 -17.44 -7.31 -12.75
N PRO A 28 -17.21 -6.82 -13.98
CA PRO A 28 -16.59 -5.51 -14.25
C PRO A 28 -17.36 -4.30 -13.73
N ARG A 29 -18.64 -4.48 -13.38
CA ARG A 29 -19.52 -3.40 -12.91
C ARG A 29 -19.11 -2.87 -11.54
N ILE A 30 -18.61 -3.74 -10.66
CA ILE A 30 -18.17 -3.37 -9.30
C ILE A 30 -16.65 -3.28 -9.24
N ILE A 31 -15.95 -4.24 -9.85
CA ILE A 31 -14.49 -4.23 -9.89
C ILE A 31 -14.03 -3.95 -11.30
N HIS A 32 -13.48 -2.74 -11.49
CA HIS A 32 -12.91 -2.36 -12.76
C HIS A 32 -11.76 -3.31 -13.15
N PRO A 33 -11.62 -3.72 -14.43
CA PRO A 33 -10.50 -4.56 -14.87
C PRO A 33 -9.14 -3.94 -14.54
N PHE A 34 -9.06 -2.60 -14.52
CA PHE A 34 -7.82 -1.89 -14.20
C PHE A 34 -7.40 -2.01 -12.72
N THR A 35 -8.31 -2.42 -11.83
CA THR A 35 -8.03 -2.62 -10.39
C THR A 35 -6.91 -3.63 -10.15
N ALA A 36 -6.75 -4.64 -11.01
CA ALA A 36 -5.65 -5.59 -10.90
C ALA A 36 -4.28 -4.92 -11.08
N TYR A 37 -4.16 -3.98 -12.04
CA TYR A 37 -2.93 -3.21 -12.24
C TYR A 37 -2.67 -2.26 -11.07
N THR A 38 -3.71 -1.63 -10.53
CA THR A 38 -3.60 -0.78 -9.33
C THR A 38 -3.15 -1.59 -8.11
N PHE A 39 -3.69 -2.79 -7.92
CA PHE A 39 -3.26 -3.70 -6.86
C PHE A 39 -1.79 -4.11 -7.01
N ALA A 40 -1.37 -4.49 -8.23
CA ALA A 40 0.02 -4.80 -8.52
C ALA A 40 0.94 -3.61 -8.26
N PHE A 41 0.53 -2.41 -8.68
CA PHE A 41 1.24 -1.17 -8.44
C PHE A 41 1.44 -0.90 -6.94
N PHE A 42 0.39 -0.95 -6.12
CA PHE A 42 0.51 -0.72 -4.68
C PHE A 42 1.32 -1.80 -3.96
N THR A 43 1.23 -3.04 -4.45
CA THR A 43 2.06 -4.15 -3.99
C THR A 43 3.53 -3.80 -4.21
N VAL A 44 3.96 -3.61 -5.47
CA VAL A 44 5.35 -3.28 -5.80
C VAL A 44 5.83 -2.02 -5.09
N LEU A 45 5.01 -0.97 -5.07
CA LEU A 45 5.35 0.29 -4.41
C LEU A 45 5.63 0.09 -2.92
N THR A 46 4.75 -0.62 -2.20
CA THR A 46 4.92 -0.87 -0.77
C THR A 46 6.16 -1.73 -0.47
N PHE A 47 6.46 -2.69 -1.35
CA PHE A 47 7.67 -3.49 -1.23
C PHE A 47 8.93 -2.62 -1.43
N LEU A 48 8.93 -1.77 -2.46
CA LEU A 48 10.05 -0.87 -2.75
C LEU A 48 10.26 0.16 -1.65
N THR A 49 9.19 0.78 -1.12
CA THR A 49 9.30 1.73 -0.02
C THR A 49 9.86 1.05 1.24
N TYR A 50 9.36 -0.13 1.60
CA TYR A 50 9.90 -0.88 2.72
C TYR A 50 11.39 -1.23 2.52
N TRP A 51 11.76 -1.69 1.32
CA TRP A 51 13.15 -2.03 1.01
C TRP A 51 14.07 -0.82 1.07
N ALA A 52 13.65 0.31 0.51
CA ALA A 52 14.40 1.57 0.56
C ALA A 52 14.55 2.05 2.01
N THR A 53 13.47 2.08 2.79
CA THR A 53 13.49 2.44 4.21
C THR A 53 14.41 1.52 5.01
N ALA A 54 14.32 0.20 4.81
CA ALA A 54 15.19 -0.76 5.48
C ALA A 54 16.68 -0.52 5.17
N LYS A 55 17.02 -0.16 3.93
CA LYS A 55 18.40 0.19 3.56
C LYS A 55 18.86 1.50 4.18
N LEU A 56 18.03 2.55 4.15
CA LEU A 56 18.37 3.85 4.74
C LEU A 56 18.58 3.77 6.25
N VAL A 57 17.73 3.02 6.95
CA VAL A 57 17.80 2.83 8.41
C VAL A 57 19.01 1.96 8.81
N GLN A 58 19.37 0.97 7.99
CA GLN A 58 20.60 0.20 8.20
C GLN A 58 21.86 1.06 8.09
N ALA A 59 21.86 2.09 7.23
CA ALA A 59 22.98 3.01 7.09
C ALA A 59 23.04 4.03 8.23
N ASN A 60 21.91 4.63 8.61
CA ASN A 60 21.80 5.49 9.79
C ASN A 60 20.37 5.41 10.39
N PRO A 61 20.21 4.99 11.67
CA PRO A 61 18.91 4.91 12.33
C PRO A 61 18.14 6.24 12.38
N GLU A 62 18.83 7.38 12.38
CA GLU A 62 18.20 8.71 12.42
C GLU A 62 17.41 9.02 11.15
N ASN A 63 17.74 8.35 10.03
CA ASN A 63 17.04 8.52 8.76
C ASN A 63 15.64 7.88 8.74
N PHE A 64 15.23 7.17 9.79
CA PHE A 64 13.93 6.49 9.84
C PHE A 64 12.75 7.44 9.56
N LEU A 65 12.73 8.60 10.23
CA LEU A 65 11.67 9.59 10.06
C LEU A 65 11.64 10.11 8.62
N VAL A 66 12.79 10.48 8.08
CA VAL A 66 12.92 10.99 6.70
C VAL A 66 12.49 9.95 5.69
N ALA A 67 12.91 8.69 5.85
CA ALA A 67 12.55 7.61 4.96
C ALA A 67 11.04 7.31 4.99
N TYR A 68 10.42 7.33 6.17
CA TYR A 68 8.99 7.07 6.33
C TYR A 68 8.11 8.21 5.77
N PHE A 69 8.39 9.47 6.13
CA PHE A 69 7.63 10.58 5.57
C PHE A 69 7.90 10.75 4.07
N GLY A 70 9.14 10.50 3.63
CA GLY A 70 9.49 10.44 2.22
C GLY A 70 8.70 9.37 1.47
N SER A 71 8.55 8.16 2.03
CA SER A 71 7.76 7.10 1.40
C SER A 71 6.29 7.48 1.29
N MET A 72 5.72 8.15 2.30
CA MET A 72 4.34 8.66 2.26
C MET A 72 4.14 9.69 1.15
N VAL A 73 5.06 10.64 0.99
CA VAL A 73 5.00 11.65 -0.09
C VAL A 73 5.13 11.00 -1.45
N VAL A 74 6.13 10.12 -1.65
CA VAL A 74 6.33 9.38 -2.90
C VAL A 74 5.09 8.56 -3.24
N ARG A 75 4.51 7.87 -2.25
CA ARG A 75 3.27 7.11 -2.43
C ARG A 75 2.14 8.00 -2.91
N LEU A 76 1.91 9.13 -2.25
CA LEU A 76 0.83 10.05 -2.61
C LEU A 76 1.02 10.59 -4.03
N LEU A 77 2.22 11.04 -4.39
CA LEU A 77 2.52 11.56 -5.72
C LEU A 77 2.36 10.50 -6.81
N LEU A 78 2.94 9.31 -6.63
CA LEU A 78 2.83 8.23 -7.63
C LEU A 78 1.39 7.72 -7.77
N SER A 79 0.63 7.68 -6.67
CA SER A 79 -0.78 7.30 -6.67
C SER A 79 -1.62 8.33 -7.44
N LEU A 80 -1.34 9.63 -7.25
CA LEU A 80 -1.97 10.70 -8.01
C LEU A 80 -1.62 10.60 -9.49
N THR A 81 -0.35 10.37 -9.84
CA THR A 81 0.09 10.15 -11.23
C THR A 81 -0.65 8.98 -11.86
N LEU A 82 -0.82 7.86 -11.15
CA LEU A 82 -1.56 6.70 -11.68
C LEU A 82 -3.02 7.06 -12.02
N VAL A 83 -3.70 7.79 -11.14
CA VAL A 83 -5.08 8.23 -11.39
C VAL A 83 -5.14 9.20 -12.58
N LEU A 84 -4.23 10.16 -12.65
CA LEU A 84 -4.17 11.09 -13.78
C LEU A 84 -3.91 10.37 -15.10
N VAL A 85 -2.95 9.44 -15.13
CA VAL A 85 -2.67 8.62 -16.32
C VAL A 85 -3.91 7.85 -16.75
N TYR A 86 -4.64 7.22 -15.81
CA TYR A 86 -5.88 6.53 -16.12
C TYR A 86 -6.94 7.47 -16.71
N LEU A 87 -7.16 8.65 -16.11
CA LEU A 87 -8.13 9.63 -16.59
C LEU A 87 -7.78 10.16 -17.99
N PHE A 88 -6.51 10.51 -18.23
CA PHE A 88 -6.03 11.01 -19.52
C PHE A 88 -5.95 9.93 -20.61
N ALA A 89 -5.71 8.67 -20.25
CA ALA A 89 -5.68 7.54 -21.17
C ALA A 89 -7.08 7.12 -21.68
N GLY A 90 -8.14 7.81 -21.26
CA GLY A 90 -9.52 7.56 -21.70
C GLY A 90 -10.45 7.01 -20.62
N GLY A 91 -9.95 6.70 -19.42
CA GLY A 91 -10.76 6.25 -18.29
C GLY A 91 -11.80 7.28 -17.83
N GLY A 92 -11.55 8.57 -18.08
CA GLY A 92 -12.53 9.65 -17.83
C GLY A 92 -13.76 9.64 -18.76
N ARG A 93 -13.82 8.73 -19.75
CA ARG A 93 -14.95 8.57 -20.68
C ARG A 93 -15.78 7.31 -20.42
N GLU A 94 -15.41 6.50 -19.42
CA GLU A 94 -16.04 5.20 -19.13
C GLU A 94 -17.36 5.30 -18.33
N GLY A 95 -17.83 6.51 -17.99
CA GLY A 95 -19.09 6.70 -17.26
C GLY A 95 -19.08 5.99 -15.90
N ASP A 96 -19.96 5.02 -15.72
CA ASP A 96 -20.06 4.22 -14.48
C ASP A 96 -18.76 3.45 -14.14
N GLY A 97 -17.97 3.07 -15.16
CA GLY A 97 -16.70 2.37 -14.97
C GLY A 97 -15.65 3.20 -14.21
N GLN A 98 -15.69 4.53 -14.38
CA GLN A 98 -14.80 5.45 -13.68
C GLN A 98 -15.01 5.39 -12.15
N TRP A 99 -16.27 5.29 -11.71
CA TRP A 99 -16.61 5.21 -10.29
C TRP A 99 -16.19 3.86 -9.67
N ALA A 100 -16.36 2.77 -10.41
CA ALA A 100 -15.87 1.45 -10.00
C ALA A 100 -14.35 1.43 -9.83
N PHE A 101 -13.62 2.05 -10.76
CA PHE A 101 -12.17 2.22 -10.65
C PHE A 101 -11.79 3.10 -9.46
N LEU A 102 -12.37 4.29 -9.34
CA LEU A 102 -12.01 5.25 -8.30
C LEU A 102 -12.29 4.68 -6.89
N GLY A 103 -13.43 4.01 -6.70
CA GLY A 103 -13.77 3.32 -5.46
C GLY A 103 -12.76 2.23 -5.12
N SER A 104 -12.44 1.37 -6.10
CA SER A 104 -11.44 0.30 -5.92
C SER A 104 -10.04 0.88 -5.60
N PHE A 105 -9.66 1.97 -6.27
CA PHE A 105 -8.40 2.65 -6.06
C PHE A 105 -8.29 3.21 -4.64
N PHE A 106 -9.31 3.92 -4.14
CA PHE A 106 -9.27 4.48 -2.78
C PHE A 106 -9.21 3.39 -1.73
N ILE A 107 -10.01 2.33 -1.86
CA ILE A 107 -9.99 1.19 -0.93
C ILE A 107 -8.59 0.57 -0.91
N LEU A 108 -7.99 0.31 -2.07
CA LEU A 108 -6.64 -0.22 -2.15
C LEU A 108 -5.60 0.74 -1.56
N TYR A 109 -5.68 2.02 -1.88
CA TYR A 109 -4.79 3.03 -1.32
C TYR A 109 -4.82 3.00 0.21
N PHE A 110 -6.01 3.03 0.81
CA PHE A 110 -6.16 3.01 2.27
C PHE A 110 -5.71 1.69 2.89
N LEU A 111 -6.00 0.54 2.26
CA LEU A 111 -5.56 -0.76 2.75
C LEU A 111 -4.02 -0.84 2.78
N PHE A 112 -3.35 -0.44 1.70
CA PHE A 112 -1.89 -0.48 1.64
C PHE A 112 -1.22 0.60 2.52
N ALA A 113 -1.78 1.81 2.57
CA ALA A 113 -1.29 2.86 3.46
C ALA A 113 -1.46 2.46 4.94
N GLY A 114 -2.64 1.95 5.31
CA GLY A 114 -2.92 1.44 6.65
C GLY A 114 -2.00 0.29 7.04
N PHE A 115 -1.73 -0.64 6.11
CA PHE A 115 -0.74 -1.69 6.32
C PHE A 115 0.68 -1.14 6.56
N GLU A 116 1.12 -0.14 5.80
CA GLU A 116 2.45 0.48 5.97
C GLU A 116 2.58 1.16 7.35
N VAL A 117 1.55 1.91 7.77
CA VAL A 117 1.48 2.52 9.11
C VAL A 117 1.54 1.45 10.19
N TRP A 118 0.71 0.40 10.08
CA TRP A 118 0.68 -0.71 11.04
C TRP A 118 2.03 -1.43 11.13
N ALA A 119 2.67 -1.68 10.00
CA ALA A 119 3.96 -2.35 9.94
C ALA A 119 5.05 -1.51 10.61
N VAL A 120 5.03 -0.20 10.41
CA VAL A 120 5.94 0.74 11.08
C VAL A 120 5.71 0.75 12.60
N LEU A 121 4.46 0.94 13.05
CA LEU A 121 4.12 0.95 14.48
C LEU A 121 4.49 -0.36 15.17
N SER A 122 4.26 -1.51 14.51
CA SER A 122 4.60 -2.82 15.06
C SER A 122 6.12 -3.03 15.21
N ASN A 123 6.94 -2.41 14.34
CA ASN A 123 8.40 -2.44 14.47
C ASN A 123 8.93 -1.44 15.52
N LEU A 124 8.17 -0.37 15.83
CA LEU A 124 8.52 0.60 16.88
C LEU A 124 8.09 0.14 18.29
N ARG A 125 7.07 -0.73 18.40
CA ARG A 125 6.53 -1.25 19.66
C ARG A 125 7.57 -1.84 20.64
N PRO A 126 8.65 -2.52 20.20
CA PRO A 126 9.71 -3.00 21.09
C PRO A 126 10.52 -1.89 21.77
N PHE A 127 10.66 -0.72 21.15
CA PHE A 127 11.44 0.40 21.67
C PHE A 127 10.68 1.26 22.69
N SER A 128 9.37 1.07 22.82
CA SER A 128 8.48 1.86 23.69
C SER A 128 8.24 1.24 25.07
N LYS A 129 8.93 0.16 25.47
CA LYS A 129 8.86 -0.33 26.86
C LYS A 129 9.72 0.55 27.77
N PRO A 130 9.14 1.37 28.67
CA PRO A 130 9.91 2.08 29.67
C PRO A 130 10.11 1.15 30.88
N GLY A 131 11.37 0.92 31.25
CA GLY A 131 11.82 0.62 32.62
C GLY A 131 11.01 -0.34 33.49
N GLU A 132 11.07 -1.64 33.23
CA GLU A 132 11.35 -2.63 34.30
C GLU A 132 12.82 -3.00 34.02
N ILE A 133 13.83 -2.78 34.86
CA ILE A 133 14.02 -3.24 36.23
C ILE A 133 15.07 -2.32 36.89
N THR A 134 14.75 -1.74 38.04
CA THR A 134 15.71 -1.53 39.14
C THR A 134 14.88 -1.54 40.42
N LYS A 135 14.72 -2.73 41.00
CA LYS A 135 14.51 -2.91 42.43
C LYS A 135 15.80 -3.45 43.01
#